data_AF-A0A967RCK9-F1
#
_entry.id   AF-A0A967RCK9-F1
#
_cell.length_a   1.000
_cell.length_b   1.000
_cell.length_c   1.000
_cell.angle_alpha   90.00
_cell.angle_beta   90.00
_cell.angle_gamma   90.00
#
_symmetry.space_group_name_H-M   'P 1'
#
loop_
_entity.id
_entity.type
_entity.pdbx_description
1 polymer ?
#
loop_
_entity_poly.entity_id
_entity_poly.type
_entity_poly.pdbx_seq_one_letter_code
_entity_poly.pdbx_strand_id
1 'polypeptide(L)' 'EILDVHAWNTGGGPGERPYPTKVHDLPDYLKWDLWLGPAAYRPYNSRWLSGWHGWRDFGTNQLG' A
#
# COMPACT_ATOMS: atom_id res chain seq x y z
N GLU A 1 3.17 -23.62 -25.62
CA GLU A 1 2.61 -23.87 -24.27
C GLU A 1 3.71 -23.54 -23.26
N ILE A 2 3.42 -22.73 -22.24
CA ILE A 2 4.36 -22.48 -21.14
C ILE A 2 3.96 -23.44 -20.02
N LEU A 3 4.91 -24.26 -19.57
CA LEU A 3 4.65 -25.34 -18.61
C LEU A 3 5.04 -24.97 -17.18
N ASP A 4 6.04 -24.10 -16.99
CA ASP A 4 6.45 -23.61 -15.66
C ASP A 4 7.06 -22.21 -15.71
N VAL A 5 6.88 -21.46 -14.61
CA VAL A 5 7.48 -20.14 -14.36
C VAL A 5 8.06 -20.12 -12.95
N HIS A 6 9.36 -19.86 -12.83
CA HIS A 6 10.04 -19.74 -11.54
C HIS A 6 10.42 -18.27 -11.29
N ALA A 7 9.92 -17.70 -10.20
CA ALA A 7 10.25 -16.34 -9.77
C ALA A 7 10.91 -16.39 -8.38
N TRP A 8 12.01 -15.64 -8.21
CA TRP A 8 12.72 -15.51 -6.95
C TRP A 8 13.14 -14.05 -6.73
N ASN A 9 13.08 -13.60 -5.47
CA ASN A 9 13.45 -12.25 -5.07
C ASN A 9 14.44 -12.34 -3.90
N THR A 10 15.61 -11.72 -4.03
CA THR A 10 16.67 -11.69 -3.01
C THR A 10 16.65 -10.41 -2.17
N GLY A 11 15.78 -9.45 -2.50
CA GLY A 11 15.57 -8.22 -1.75
C GLY A 11 14.53 -8.40 -0.64
N GLY A 12 14.88 -7.98 0.57
CA GLY A 12 13.91 -7.85 1.66
C GLY A 12 12.97 -6.67 1.42
N GLY A 13 11.70 -6.80 1.81
CA GLY A 13 10.79 -5.65 1.91
C GLY A 13 11.33 -4.59 2.90
N PRO A 14 10.68 -3.42 3.01
CA PRO A 14 11.17 -2.28 3.81
C PRO A 14 11.24 -2.50 5.33
N GLY A 15 11.12 -3.75 5.81
CA GLY A 15 11.07 -4.09 7.22
C GLY A 15 9.73 -3.75 7.87
N GLU A 16 9.74 -3.55 9.19
CA GLU A 16 8.56 -3.12 9.93
C GLU A 16 8.08 -1.74 9.46
N ARG A 17 6.79 -1.65 9.14
CA ARG A 17 6.16 -0.40 8.73
C ARG A 17 4.99 -0.11 9.69
N PRO A 18 5.24 0.61 10.80
CA PRO A 18 4.17 0.94 11.73
C PRO A 18 3.12 1.80 11.05
N TYR A 19 1.87 1.59 11.46
CA TYR A 19 0.76 2.35 10.90
C TYR A 19 0.89 3.85 11.23
N PRO A 20 0.57 4.74 10.28
CA PRO A 20 0.55 6.17 10.55
C PRO A 20 -0.55 6.49 11.57
N THR A 21 -0.19 7.20 12.63
CA THR A 21 -1.12 7.59 13.71
C THR A 21 -1.57 9.04 13.62
N LYS A 22 -0.82 9.90 12.93
CA LYS A 22 -1.20 11.30 12.72
C LYS A 22 -2.31 11.40 11.67
N VAL A 23 -3.31 12.23 11.92
CA VAL A 23 -4.34 12.58 10.93
C VAL A 23 -3.89 13.84 10.20
N HIS A 24 -3.91 13.82 8.88
CA HIS A 24 -3.65 14.99 8.05
C HIS A 24 -4.97 15.48 7.43
N ASP A 25 -5.02 16.75 7.05
CA ASP A 25 -6.16 17.29 6.31
C ASP A 25 -6.25 16.63 4.94
N LEU A 26 -7.46 16.21 4.59
CA LEU A 26 -7.72 15.57 3.31
C LEU A 26 -7.72 16.64 2.21
N PRO A 27 -6.90 16.52 1.16
CA PRO A 27 -6.93 17.46 0.05
C PRO A 27 -8.26 17.38 -0.71
N ASP A 28 -8.83 18.52 -1.10
CA ASP A 28 -10.13 18.59 -1.78
C ASP A 28 -10.22 17.77 -3.07
N TYR A 29 -9.09 17.59 -3.75
CA TYR A 29 -8.99 16.81 -4.99
C TYR A 29 -8.90 15.29 -4.76
N LEU A 30 -8.71 14.83 -3.51
CA LEU A 30 -8.54 13.42 -3.19
C LEU A 30 -9.81 12.83 -2.57
N LYS A 31 -10.46 11.93 -3.32
CA LYS A 31 -11.58 11.14 -2.80
C LYS A 31 -11.04 9.95 -1.99
N TRP A 32 -10.86 10.15 -0.69
CA TRP A 32 -10.22 9.16 0.19
C TRP A 32 -10.98 7.83 0.28
N ASP A 33 -12.30 7.89 0.41
CA ASP A 33 -13.16 6.71 0.44
C ASP A 33 -12.98 5.85 -0.82
N LEU A 34 -12.95 6.50 -1.98
CA LEU A 34 -12.70 5.84 -3.26
C LEU A 34 -11.28 5.27 -3.37
N TRP A 35 -10.29 5.98 -2.83
CA TRP A 35 -8.89 5.53 -2.83
C TRP A 35 -8.68 4.30 -1.94
N LEU A 36 -9.34 4.24 -0.78
CA LEU A 36 -9.32 3.06 0.11
C LEU A 36 -10.05 1.87 -0.52
N GLY A 37 -11.13 2.13 -1.25
CA GLY A 37 -11.93 1.11 -1.92
C GLY A 37 -12.52 0.11 -0.89
N PRO A 38 -12.29 -1.20 -1.03
CA PRO A 38 -12.81 -2.21 -0.10
C PRO A 38 -12.02 -2.30 1.21
N ALA A 39 -10.90 -1.59 1.34
CA ALA A 39 -10.07 -1.66 2.53
C ALA A 39 -10.76 -1.00 3.73
N ALA A 40 -10.40 -1.43 4.95
CA ALA A 40 -10.95 -0.85 6.17
C ALA A 40 -10.73 0.68 6.22
N TYR A 41 -11.80 1.40 6.59
CA TYR A 41 -11.76 2.85 6.74
C TYR A 41 -10.70 3.25 7.76
N ARG A 42 -9.87 4.23 7.40
CA ARG A 42 -8.81 4.75 8.24
C ARG A 42 -8.64 6.26 7.98
N PRO A 43 -8.28 7.08 8.98
CA PRO A 43 -8.05 8.50 8.77
C PRO A 43 -6.96 8.76 7.72
N TYR A 44 -7.14 9.83 6.96
CA TYR A 44 -6.16 10.21 5.94
C TYR A 44 -4.81 10.56 6.58
N ASN A 45 -3.75 10.03 5.97
CA ASN A 45 -2.37 10.37 6.24
C ASN A 45 -1.59 10.27 4.92
N SER A 46 -0.78 11.27 4.60
CA SER A 46 -0.03 11.31 3.34
C SER A 46 0.93 10.12 3.14
N ARG A 47 1.35 9.44 4.23
CA ARG A 47 2.19 8.24 4.19
C ARG A 47 1.47 7.02 3.61
N TRP A 48 0.13 6.99 3.60
CA TRP A 48 -0.62 5.94 2.93
C TRP A 48 -0.45 6.00 1.41
N LEU A 49 -0.47 7.21 0.85
CA LEU A 49 -0.25 7.45 -0.58
C LEU A 49 1.22 7.22 -0.97
N SER A 50 2.15 7.66 -0.11
CA SER A 50 3.59 7.52 -0.35
C SER A 50 4.05 6.07 -0.21
N GLY A 51 4.21 5.40 -1.36
CA GLY A 51 4.54 3.97 -1.40
C GLY A 51 3.34 3.09 -1.05
N TRP A 52 2.18 3.39 -1.66
CA TRP A 52 0.90 2.71 -1.42
C TRP A 52 0.99 1.18 -1.60
N HIS A 53 1.61 0.72 -2.68
CA HIS A 53 1.84 -0.70 -2.99
C HIS A 53 2.70 -1.45 -1.96
N GLY A 54 3.39 -0.71 -1.09
CA GLY A 54 4.22 -1.28 -0.03
C GLY A 54 3.45 -1.63 1.23
N TRP A 55 2.20 -1.15 1.37
CA TRP A 55 1.31 -1.53 2.46
C TRP A 55 0.64 -2.85 2.14
N ARG A 56 0.63 -3.78 3.10
CA ARG A 56 -0.03 -5.09 2.95
C ARG A 56 -1.52 -4.98 2.62
N ASP A 57 -2.15 -3.90 3.04
CA ASP A 57 -3.57 -3.66 2.78
C ASP A 57 -3.87 -3.26 1.33
N PHE A 58 -2.87 -2.75 0.59
CA PHE A 58 -3.08 -2.13 -0.73
C PHE A 58 -2.22 -2.74 -1.85
N GLY A 59 -1.18 -3.50 -1.53
CA GLY A 59 -0.34 -4.13 -2.54
C GLY A 59 0.56 -5.23 -1.99
N THR A 60 1.22 -5.92 -2.90
CA THR A 60 2.09 -7.08 -2.63
C THR A 60 3.57 -6.71 -2.53
N ASN A 61 3.87 -5.40 -2.44
CA ASN A 61 5.22 -4.87 -2.30
C ASN A 61 6.12 -5.31 -3.48
N GLN A 62 7.32 -5.86 -3.24
CA GLN A 62 8.32 -6.20 -4.27
C GLN A 62 7.96 -7.40 -5.17
N LEU A 63 6.89 -8.15 -4.87
CA LEU A 63 6.46 -9.31 -5.65
C LEU A 63 4.99 -9.12 -6.02
N GLY A 64 4.73 -8.40 -7.11
CA GLY A 64 3.41 -8.13 -7.64
C GLY A 64 3.37 -8.26 -9.15
#